data_AF-A0A341BWN3-F1
#
_entry.id   AF-A0A341BWN3-F1
#
_cell.length_a   1.000
_cell.length_b   1.000
_cell.length_c   1.000
_cell.angle_alpha   90.00
_cell.angle_beta   90.00
_cell.angle_gamma   90.00
#
_symmetry.space_group_name_H-M   'P 1'
#
loop_
_entity.id
_entity.type
_entity.pdbx_description
1 polymer ?
#
loop_
_entity_poly.entity_id
_entity_poly.type
_entity_poly.pdbx_seq_one_letter_code
_entity_poly.pdbx_strand_id
1 'polypeptide(L)'
;METETAHPPLTRPPPLASSWDAACGALAQSLHLTRSDLGARDADWEELLAPPATGQDLVILKRNVNSQDENPCFLYLRCDPPGGEEIVSIGILSSARNMEVYSGEEYCGTSRGKNVCNVLDNSEHEKIILYKKYLKLESSTHACKIKLLSFGEKQCVFISKVVVHMRPLSANSSAGCPALGSRIDLERVQTIMESMGSKLSPGAQQLMNMVRFQQQGLRCLARQHTTAQEN
;
A
#
# COMPACT_ATOMS: atom_id res chain seq x y z
N MET A 1 -28.15 33.38 -1.76
CA MET A 1 -27.56 32.81 -0.52
C MET A 1 -27.43 31.33 -0.80
N GLU A 2 -26.32 30.93 -1.40
CA GLU A 2 -26.02 29.53 -1.67
C GLU A 2 -25.31 28.98 -0.45
N THR A 3 -25.91 27.96 0.16
CA THR A 3 -25.40 27.29 1.35
C THR A 3 -24.19 26.47 0.97
N GLU A 4 -23.01 26.99 1.29
CA GLU A 4 -21.75 26.27 1.34
C GLU A 4 -21.89 25.08 2.30
N THR A 5 -22.05 23.87 1.75
CA THR A 5 -21.96 22.64 2.53
C THR A 5 -20.51 22.46 2.95
N ALA A 6 -20.15 23.08 4.07
CA ALA A 6 -18.91 22.79 4.78
C ALA A 6 -18.94 21.32 5.21
N HIS A 7 -18.07 20.52 4.59
CA HIS A 7 -17.84 19.15 5.02
C HIS A 7 -17.34 19.15 6.48
N PRO A 8 -17.86 18.27 7.35
CA PRO A 8 -17.45 18.22 8.74
C PRO A 8 -15.96 17.86 8.83
N PRO A 9 -15.15 18.61 9.62
CA PRO A 9 -13.75 18.27 9.81
C PRO A 9 -13.65 17.12 10.81
N LEU A 10 -13.73 15.89 10.33
CA LEU A 10 -13.43 14.71 11.13
C LEU A 10 -12.68 13.68 10.29
N THR A 11 -11.42 13.45 10.64
CA THR A 11 -10.87 12.11 10.85
C THR A 11 -9.47 12.23 11.45
N ARG A 12 -9.26 11.52 12.55
CA ARG A 12 -7.95 11.29 13.16
C ARG A 12 -7.00 10.71 12.09
N PRO A 13 -5.70 11.04 12.09
CA PRO A 13 -4.73 10.41 11.18
C PRO A 13 -4.82 8.88 11.28
N PRO A 14 -4.70 8.14 10.15
CA PRO A 14 -4.72 6.70 10.19
C PRO A 14 -3.58 6.20 11.08
N PRO A 15 -3.80 5.18 11.93
CA PRO A 15 -2.72 4.60 12.71
C PRO A 15 -1.61 4.07 11.80
N LEU A 16 -0.38 4.40 12.16
CA LEU A 16 0.85 3.83 11.59
C LEU A 16 1.54 3.02 12.68
N ALA A 17 1.68 1.72 12.46
CA ALA A 17 2.33 0.78 13.37
C ALA A 17 3.53 0.09 12.69
N SER A 18 4.41 -0.52 13.49
CA SER A 18 5.55 -1.31 12.99
C SER A 18 5.62 -2.69 13.63
N SER A 19 6.16 -3.66 12.91
CA SER A 19 6.55 -4.97 13.47
C SER A 19 7.81 -4.91 14.32
N TRP A 20 8.57 -3.82 14.25
CA TRP A 20 9.79 -3.59 15.01
C TRP A 20 9.52 -2.55 16.11
N ASP A 21 10.32 -2.60 17.18
CA ASP A 21 10.13 -1.75 18.35
C ASP A 21 10.48 -0.30 18.04
N ALA A 22 9.60 0.62 18.40
CA ALA A 22 9.77 2.06 18.25
C ALA A 22 9.49 2.77 19.57
N ALA A 23 10.11 3.92 19.79
CA ALA A 23 9.72 4.80 20.89
C ALA A 23 8.21 5.14 20.78
N CYS A 24 7.50 5.12 21.92
CA CYS A 24 6.05 5.29 21.95
C CYS A 24 5.64 6.59 21.24
N GLY A 25 4.73 6.49 20.27
CA GLY A 25 4.21 7.64 19.51
C GLY A 25 5.16 8.23 18.46
N ALA A 26 6.45 7.88 18.45
CA ALA A 26 7.43 8.48 17.53
C ALA A 26 7.09 8.19 16.07
N LEU A 27 6.64 6.97 15.77
CA LEU A 27 6.27 6.60 14.40
C LEU A 27 5.06 7.40 13.90
N ALA A 28 4.07 7.68 14.76
CA ALA A 28 2.90 8.48 14.40
C ALA A 28 3.28 9.94 14.05
N GLN A 29 4.32 10.48 14.70
CA GLN A 29 4.83 11.83 14.39
C GLN A 29 5.53 11.91 13.03
N SER A 30 6.04 10.78 12.51
CA SER A 30 6.64 10.72 11.18
C SER A 30 5.62 10.60 10.03
N LEU A 31 4.33 10.42 10.34
CA LEU A 31 3.26 10.27 9.35
C LEU A 31 2.75 11.63 8.87
N HIS A 32 2.82 11.84 7.56
CA HIS A 32 2.27 12.99 6.86
C HIS A 32 1.20 12.54 5.88
N LEU A 33 0.07 13.22 5.87
CA LEU A 33 -1.04 12.93 4.98
C LEU A 33 -1.15 14.02 3.93
N THR A 34 -1.29 13.61 2.68
CA THR A 34 -1.70 14.49 1.59
C THR A 34 -3.05 14.01 1.06
N ARG A 35 -3.93 14.95 0.71
CA ARG A 35 -5.27 14.65 0.19
C ARG A 35 -5.40 15.29 -1.18
N SER A 36 -5.94 14.55 -2.15
CA SER A 36 -6.34 15.13 -3.44
C SER A 36 -7.82 15.48 -3.42
N ASP A 37 -8.12 16.72 -3.77
CA ASP A 37 -9.44 17.11 -4.24
C ASP A 37 -9.66 16.62 -5.68
N LEU A 38 -10.92 16.46 -6.11
CA LEU A 38 -11.24 16.11 -7.49
C LEU A 38 -10.62 17.13 -8.46
N GLY A 39 -9.53 16.76 -9.13
CA GLY A 39 -8.82 17.60 -10.11
C GLY A 39 -7.45 18.14 -9.68
N ALA A 40 -6.98 17.81 -8.47
CA ALA A 40 -5.65 18.22 -8.00
C ALA A 40 -4.50 17.56 -8.80
N ARG A 41 -3.44 18.33 -9.03
CA ARG A 41 -2.16 17.86 -9.63
C ARG A 41 -1.55 16.75 -8.76
N ASP A 42 -0.88 15.78 -9.39
CA ASP A 42 -0.16 14.71 -8.67
C ASP A 42 0.79 15.32 -7.62
N ALA A 43 0.87 14.68 -6.44
CA ALA A 43 1.66 15.16 -5.31
C ALA A 43 3.15 15.33 -5.67
N ASP A 44 3.78 16.43 -5.25
CA ASP A 44 5.22 16.65 -5.46
C ASP A 44 6.03 15.81 -4.45
N TRP A 45 6.32 14.57 -4.84
CA TRP A 45 7.09 13.64 -4.03
C TRP A 45 8.54 14.07 -3.77
N GLU A 46 9.09 14.95 -4.59
CA GLU A 46 10.45 15.45 -4.41
C GLU A 46 10.51 16.43 -3.26
N GLU A 47 9.51 17.31 -3.14
CA GLU A 47 9.34 18.22 -2.00
C GLU A 47 8.89 17.47 -0.74
N LEU A 48 7.87 16.62 -0.85
CA LEU A 48 7.30 15.89 0.30
C LEU A 48 8.32 14.96 0.98
N LEU A 49 9.25 14.39 0.19
CA LEU A 49 10.34 13.54 0.68
C LEU A 49 11.69 14.27 0.69
N ALA A 50 11.67 15.61 0.79
CA ALA A 50 12.87 16.39 0.98
C ALA A 50 13.61 15.94 2.26
N PRO A 51 14.96 15.97 2.24
CA PRO A 51 15.76 15.54 3.37
C PRO A 51 15.39 16.29 4.67
N PRO A 52 15.55 15.63 5.83
CA PRO A 52 15.32 16.29 7.10
C PRO A 52 16.28 17.47 7.29
N ALA A 53 15.84 18.50 7.99
CA ALA A 53 16.73 19.57 8.44
C ALA A 53 17.78 19.01 9.41
N THR A 54 18.95 19.65 9.45
CA THR A 54 20.03 19.28 10.38
C THR A 54 19.51 19.25 11.82
N GLY A 55 19.63 18.11 12.49
CA GLY A 55 19.20 17.93 13.89
C GLY A 55 17.74 17.51 14.08
N GLN A 56 16.99 17.18 13.02
CA GLN A 56 15.69 16.51 13.18
C GLN A 56 15.87 15.07 13.65
N ASP A 57 15.11 14.68 14.67
CA ASP A 57 15.12 13.33 15.21
C ASP A 57 14.58 12.31 14.19
N LEU A 58 15.29 11.19 14.07
CA LEU A 58 14.88 10.05 13.27
C LEU A 58 14.18 9.03 14.16
N VAL A 59 13.08 8.46 13.68
CA VAL A 59 12.44 7.32 14.35
C VAL A 59 13.32 6.09 14.15
N ILE A 60 13.78 5.52 15.25
CA ILE A 60 14.58 4.29 15.23
C ILE A 60 13.63 3.11 15.45
N LEU A 61 13.51 2.26 14.44
CA LEU A 61 12.88 0.95 14.56
C LEU A 61 13.95 -0.06 14.91
N LYS A 62 13.83 -0.72 16.07
CA LYS A 62 14.77 -1.74 16.54
C LYS A 62 14.17 -3.12 16.38
N ARG A 63 14.94 -4.05 15.86
CA ARG A 63 14.52 -5.44 15.76
C ARG A 63 14.33 -6.01 17.16
N ASN A 64 13.22 -6.71 17.38
CA ASN A 64 13.02 -7.46 18.61
C ASN A 64 13.94 -8.70 18.61
N VAL A 65 14.84 -8.77 19.58
CA VAL A 65 15.87 -9.83 19.69
C VAL A 65 15.29 -11.16 20.18
N ASN A 66 14.05 -11.17 20.69
CA ASN A 66 13.44 -12.35 21.29
C ASN A 66 12.76 -13.29 20.29
N SER A 67 12.66 -12.93 19.00
CA SER A 67 12.15 -13.82 17.97
C SER A 67 13.30 -14.52 17.24
N GLN A 68 13.36 -15.85 17.28
CA GLN A 68 14.31 -16.65 16.49
C GLN A 68 14.11 -16.53 14.96
N ASP A 69 13.03 -15.89 14.53
CA ASP A 69 12.68 -15.76 13.12
C ASP A 69 13.38 -14.56 12.45
N GLU A 70 13.67 -14.70 11.16
CA GLU A 70 14.14 -13.61 10.29
C GLU A 70 13.03 -12.59 10.02
N ASN A 71 12.50 -11.95 11.06
CA ASN A 71 11.32 -11.11 10.96
C ASN A 71 11.61 -9.81 10.18
N PRO A 72 11.02 -9.62 8.98
CA PRO A 72 11.19 -8.40 8.21
C PRO A 72 10.65 -7.17 8.95
N CYS A 73 11.22 -6.01 8.67
CA CYS A 73 10.71 -4.75 9.18
C CYS A 73 9.47 -4.34 8.37
N PHE A 74 8.29 -4.44 8.98
CA PHE A 74 7.02 -4.05 8.39
C PHE A 74 6.50 -2.76 9.03
N LEU A 75 5.81 -1.97 8.21
CA LEU A 75 4.91 -0.90 8.63
C LEU A 75 3.49 -1.27 8.24
N TYR A 76 2.53 -0.91 9.08
CA TYR A 76 1.11 -1.15 8.86
C TYR A 76 0.37 0.17 8.89
N LEU A 77 -0.35 0.46 7.81
CA LEU A 77 -1.23 1.61 7.68
C LEU A 77 -2.66 1.12 7.48
N ARG A 78 -3.58 1.73 8.21
CA ARG A 78 -5.01 1.43 8.09
C ARG A 78 -5.81 2.71 8.21
N CYS A 79 -6.56 3.04 7.18
CA CYS A 79 -7.57 4.07 7.17
C CYS A 79 -8.87 3.54 7.80
N ASP A 80 -9.59 4.44 8.47
CA ASP A 80 -10.88 4.11 9.05
C ASP A 80 -11.94 4.01 7.93
N PRO A 81 -12.64 2.86 7.80
CA PRO A 81 -13.68 2.67 6.78
C PRO A 81 -14.79 3.75 6.78
N PRO A 82 -15.26 4.28 7.94
CA PRO A 82 -16.22 5.38 7.96
C PRO A 82 -15.68 6.69 7.41
N GLY A 83 -14.35 6.86 7.36
CA GLY A 83 -13.67 8.07 6.92
C GLY A 83 -13.79 8.34 5.43
N GLY A 84 -14.23 7.34 4.64
CA GLY A 84 -14.48 7.55 3.23
C GLY A 84 -13.19 7.83 2.44
N GLU A 85 -12.01 7.46 2.93
CA GLU A 85 -10.73 7.75 2.25
C GLU A 85 -9.99 6.46 1.91
N GLU A 86 -9.35 6.46 0.74
CA GLU A 86 -8.48 5.37 0.30
C GLU A 86 -7.06 5.86 0.02
N ILE A 87 -6.09 5.01 0.35
CA ILE A 87 -4.69 5.19 0.04
C ILE A 87 -4.49 4.96 -1.45
N VAL A 88 -3.89 5.94 -2.12
CA VAL A 88 -3.60 5.87 -3.58
C VAL A 88 -2.10 5.81 -3.86
N SER A 89 -1.27 6.36 -2.97
CA SER A 89 0.18 6.29 -3.09
C SER A 89 0.88 6.55 -1.76
N ILE A 90 2.10 6.03 -1.66
CA ILE A 90 2.89 6.02 -0.43
C ILE A 90 4.32 6.44 -0.74
N GLY A 91 4.86 7.34 0.06
CA GLY A 91 6.25 7.76 0.05
C GLY A 91 6.90 7.54 1.42
N ILE A 92 8.17 7.15 1.44
CA ILE A 92 8.92 6.98 2.69
C ILE A 92 10.35 7.50 2.50
N LEU A 93 10.84 8.22 3.50
CA LEU A 93 12.25 8.57 3.66
C LEU A 93 12.85 7.76 4.81
N SER A 94 13.75 6.82 4.51
CA SER A 94 14.31 5.89 5.50
C SER A 94 15.72 5.42 5.16
N SER A 95 16.40 4.75 6.11
CA SER A 95 17.66 4.07 5.83
C SER A 95 17.52 2.78 5.00
N ALA A 96 16.34 2.18 4.96
CA ALA A 96 16.04 1.06 4.07
C ALA A 96 16.01 1.52 2.61
N ARG A 97 16.83 0.89 1.76
CA ARG A 97 16.97 1.26 0.36
C ARG A 97 15.74 0.92 -0.47
N ASN A 98 15.06 -0.19 -0.17
CA ASN A 98 13.93 -0.66 -0.97
C ASN A 98 12.67 -0.78 -0.09
N MET A 99 11.50 -0.71 -0.72
CA MET A 99 10.24 -1.17 -0.11
C MET A 99 9.43 -2.04 -1.05
N GLU A 100 8.63 -2.91 -0.44
CA GLU A 100 7.53 -3.63 -1.08
C GLU A 100 6.23 -3.22 -0.39
N VAL A 101 5.16 -3.04 -1.14
CA VAL A 101 3.84 -2.68 -0.59
C VAL A 101 2.85 -3.78 -0.91
N TYR A 102 2.00 -4.08 0.07
CA TYR A 102 0.98 -5.12 -0.01
C TYR A 102 -0.37 -4.59 0.45
N SER A 103 -1.45 -5.08 -0.16
CA SER A 103 -2.83 -4.93 0.30
C SER A 103 -3.29 -6.29 0.84
N GLY A 104 -3.38 -6.42 2.16
CA GLY A 104 -3.49 -7.73 2.80
C GLY A 104 -2.27 -8.62 2.51
N GLU A 105 -2.47 -9.65 1.71
CA GLU A 105 -1.42 -10.56 1.23
C GLU A 105 -1.00 -10.32 -0.22
N GLU A 106 -1.75 -9.50 -0.96
CA GLU A 106 -1.50 -9.23 -2.36
C GLU A 106 -0.36 -8.22 -2.52
N TYR A 107 0.59 -8.52 -3.41
CA TYR A 107 1.70 -7.64 -3.72
C TYR A 107 1.26 -6.52 -4.66
N CYS A 108 1.45 -5.27 -4.24
CA CYS A 108 1.07 -4.09 -5.01
C CYS A 108 2.24 -3.47 -5.79
N GLY A 109 3.49 -3.75 -5.39
CA GLY A 109 4.65 -3.21 -6.09
C GLY A 109 5.88 -3.02 -5.21
N THR A 110 7.00 -2.71 -5.87
CA THR A 110 8.29 -2.42 -5.24
C THR A 110 8.79 -1.06 -5.67
N SER A 111 9.43 -0.36 -4.75
CA SER A 111 10.08 0.91 -5.03
C SER A 111 11.52 0.89 -4.55
N ARG A 112 12.42 1.17 -5.48
CA ARG A 112 13.85 1.31 -5.22
C ARG A 112 14.17 2.75 -4.87
N GLY A 113 14.78 2.94 -3.70
CA GLY A 113 15.08 4.25 -3.17
C GLY A 113 16.25 4.93 -3.88
N LYS A 114 16.12 6.25 -4.05
CA LYS A 114 17.19 7.16 -4.49
C LYS A 114 17.87 7.74 -3.26
N ASN A 115 19.20 7.81 -3.28
CA ASN A 115 19.99 8.42 -2.21
C ASN A 115 19.65 9.92 -2.12
N VAL A 116 19.47 10.44 -0.90
CA VAL A 116 19.09 11.85 -0.69
C VAL A 116 20.08 12.57 0.21
N CYS A 117 20.47 11.95 1.33
CA CYS A 117 21.33 12.60 2.30
C CYS A 117 22.09 11.57 3.14
N ASN A 118 23.23 12.02 3.65
CA ASN A 118 23.97 11.34 4.70
C ASN A 118 23.70 12.10 6.00
N VAL A 119 22.73 11.64 6.78
CA VAL A 119 22.25 12.35 7.97
C VAL A 119 22.95 11.77 9.20
N LEU A 120 23.72 12.65 9.85
CA LEU A 120 24.40 12.52 11.14
C LEU A 120 25.45 11.41 11.35
N ASP A 121 26.56 11.87 11.92
CA ASP A 121 27.55 11.13 12.67
C ASP A 121 27.06 11.11 14.13
N ASN A 122 26.13 10.21 14.45
CA ASN A 122 25.90 9.90 15.86
C ASN A 122 27.07 9.03 16.26
N SER A 123 27.83 9.39 17.30
CA SER A 123 29.07 8.70 17.70
C SER A 123 28.96 7.17 17.95
N GLU A 124 27.74 6.62 17.92
CA GLU A 124 27.42 5.20 18.03
C GLU A 124 27.01 4.53 16.69
N HIS A 125 26.60 5.30 15.67
CA HIS A 125 26.09 4.81 14.39
C HIS A 125 26.84 5.48 13.24
N GLU A 126 27.56 4.67 12.47
CA GLU A 126 28.18 5.05 11.21
C GLU A 126 27.20 5.87 10.34
N LYS A 127 27.72 6.91 9.68
CA LYS A 127 27.05 7.79 8.71
C LYS A 127 25.75 7.19 8.14
N ILE A 128 24.60 7.68 8.62
CA ILE A 128 23.31 7.11 8.22
C ILE A 128 22.93 7.65 6.84
N ILE A 129 22.72 6.75 5.89
CA ILE A 129 22.26 7.10 4.55
C ILE A 129 20.75 6.98 4.49
N LEU A 130 20.07 8.03 4.02
CA LEU A 130 18.63 8.00 3.77
C LEU A 130 18.30 7.91 2.28
N TYR A 131 17.27 7.12 1.98
CA TYR A 131 16.72 6.92 0.66
C TYR A 131 15.26 7.35 0.63
N LYS A 132 14.89 8.17 -0.36
CA LYS A 132 13.50 8.44 -0.69
C LYS A 132 12.98 7.38 -1.65
N LYS A 133 11.80 6.89 -1.37
CA LYS A 133 11.09 5.89 -2.17
C LYS A 133 9.62 6.25 -2.19
N TYR A 134 8.98 6.10 -3.34
CA TYR A 134 7.56 6.33 -3.53
C TYR A 134 6.96 5.23 -4.42
N LEU A 135 5.69 4.88 -4.19
CA LEU A 135 4.94 3.93 -4.99
C LEU A 135 3.51 4.44 -5.15
N LYS A 136 3.05 4.53 -6.41
CA LYS A 136 1.65 4.73 -6.75
C LYS A 136 0.98 3.37 -6.87
N LEU A 137 -0.15 3.19 -6.18
CA LEU A 137 -0.87 1.93 -6.20
C LEU A 137 -1.73 1.86 -7.47
N GLU A 138 -1.76 0.67 -8.09
CA GLU A 138 -2.64 0.42 -9.24
C GLU A 138 -4.12 0.44 -8.83
N SER A 139 -4.40 -0.11 -7.65
CA SER A 139 -5.72 -0.07 -7.00
C SER A 139 -5.60 0.63 -5.65
N SER A 140 -6.55 1.50 -5.35
CA SER A 140 -6.65 2.16 -4.05
C SER A 140 -7.01 1.15 -2.95
N THR A 141 -6.63 1.42 -1.70
CA THR A 141 -6.89 0.52 -0.57
C THR A 141 -7.10 1.27 0.73
N HIS A 142 -7.87 0.69 1.65
CA HIS A 142 -8.01 1.22 3.02
C HIS A 142 -6.88 0.77 3.96
N ALA A 143 -6.12 -0.26 3.61
CA ALA A 143 -5.04 -0.73 4.45
C ALA A 143 -3.91 -1.29 3.62
N CYS A 144 -2.68 -1.00 4.03
CA CYS A 144 -1.51 -1.57 3.39
C CYS A 144 -0.45 -1.97 4.40
N LYS A 145 0.31 -3.00 4.03
CA LYS A 145 1.50 -3.48 4.72
C LYS A 145 2.71 -3.13 3.87
N ILE A 146 3.71 -2.50 4.46
CA ILE A 146 4.91 -2.04 3.76
C ILE A 146 6.10 -2.75 4.36
N LYS A 147 6.83 -3.51 3.54
CA LYS A 147 8.06 -4.18 3.93
C LYS A 147 9.25 -3.29 3.60
N LEU A 148 10.04 -2.96 4.60
CA LEU A 148 11.31 -2.27 4.42
C LEU A 148 12.41 -3.31 4.16
N LEU A 149 13.29 -3.01 3.21
CA LEU A 149 14.29 -3.94 2.70
C LEU A 149 15.64 -3.27 2.44
N SER A 150 16.67 -4.11 2.29
CA SER A 150 17.99 -3.68 1.84
C SER A 150 18.64 -2.63 2.74
N PHE A 151 18.62 -2.90 4.05
CA PHE A 151 19.32 -2.14 5.10
C PHE A 151 20.50 -2.92 5.70
N GLY A 152 20.92 -4.01 5.07
CA GLY A 152 22.03 -4.88 5.50
C GLY A 152 21.69 -5.72 6.73
N GLU A 153 22.71 -6.18 7.46
CA GLU A 153 22.60 -6.92 8.73
C GLU A 153 22.29 -6.01 9.93
N LYS A 154 21.85 -4.76 9.67
CA LYS A 154 21.57 -3.78 10.71
C LYS A 154 20.37 -4.22 11.54
N GLN A 155 20.52 -4.09 12.86
CA GLN A 155 19.46 -4.38 13.84
C GLN A 155 18.49 -3.22 14.02
N CYS A 156 18.62 -2.16 13.22
CA CYS A 156 17.72 -1.03 13.24
C CYS A 156 17.49 -0.42 11.85
N VAL A 157 16.34 0.22 11.69
CA VAL A 157 15.97 1.03 10.52
C VAL A 157 15.59 2.41 10.99
N PHE A 158 16.11 3.44 10.33
CA PHE A 158 15.81 4.84 10.62
C PHE A 158 14.71 5.32 9.67
N ILE A 159 13.69 5.97 10.20
CA ILE A 159 12.61 6.59 9.44
C ILE A 159 12.61 8.08 9.75
N SER A 160 12.67 8.90 8.70
CA SER A 160 12.50 10.34 8.82
C SER A 160 11.04 10.74 8.58
N LYS A 161 10.43 10.24 7.49
CA LYS A 161 9.07 10.60 7.08
C LYS A 161 8.36 9.42 6.40
N VAL A 162 7.07 9.30 6.65
CA VAL A 162 6.13 8.44 5.92
C VAL A 162 5.03 9.35 5.40
N VAL A 163 4.92 9.48 4.08
CA VAL A 163 3.94 10.32 3.42
C VAL A 163 2.90 9.42 2.76
N VAL A 164 1.63 9.63 3.07
CA VAL A 164 0.52 8.86 2.52
C VAL A 164 -0.40 9.81 1.77
N HIS A 165 -0.58 9.53 0.49
CA HIS A 165 -1.53 10.27 -0.33
C HIS A 165 -2.85 9.53 -0.37
N MET A 166 -3.90 10.22 0.02
CA MET A 166 -5.25 9.71 0.13
C MET A 166 -6.20 10.43 -0.84
N ARG A 167 -7.24 9.73 -1.23
CA ARG A 167 -8.35 10.27 -2.02
C ARG A 167 -9.68 9.94 -1.33
N PRO A 168 -10.66 10.86 -1.35
CA PRO A 168 -12.03 10.55 -0.97
C PRO A 168 -12.64 9.47 -1.87
N LEU A 169 -13.43 8.58 -1.27
CA LEU A 169 -14.30 7.62 -1.94
C LEU A 169 -15.34 8.41 -2.72
N SER A 170 -15.29 8.28 -4.05
CA SER A 170 -16.39 8.76 -4.88
C SER A 170 -17.58 7.84 -4.66
N ALA A 171 -18.75 8.39 -4.35
CA ALA A 171 -20.01 7.64 -4.19
C ALA A 171 -20.40 6.78 -5.43
N ASN A 172 -19.67 6.92 -6.53
CA ASN A 172 -19.89 6.21 -7.78
C ASN A 172 -18.92 5.04 -8.04
N SER A 173 -17.98 4.74 -7.12
CA SER A 173 -17.11 3.56 -7.27
C SER A 173 -17.70 2.31 -6.61
N SER A 174 -18.92 1.94 -7.00
CA SER A 174 -19.37 0.54 -6.91
C SER A 174 -18.89 -0.23 -8.15
N ALA A 175 -17.59 -0.19 -8.43
CA ALA A 175 -16.96 -1.24 -9.21
C ALA A 175 -16.23 -2.10 -8.19
N GLY A 176 -16.95 -3.10 -7.67
CA GLY A 176 -16.55 -3.86 -6.49
C GLY A 176 -15.08 -4.26 -6.51
N CYS A 177 -14.42 -4.07 -5.36
CA CYS A 177 -13.24 -4.85 -5.03
C CYS A 177 -13.57 -6.31 -5.33
N PRO A 178 -12.85 -6.95 -6.25
CA PRO A 178 -12.88 -8.38 -6.32
C PRO A 178 -12.21 -8.85 -5.03
N ALA A 179 -13.00 -9.32 -4.06
CA ALA A 179 -12.48 -9.92 -2.85
C ALA A 179 -11.41 -10.95 -3.22
N LEU A 180 -10.33 -11.02 -2.43
CA LEU A 180 -9.26 -12.02 -2.55
C LEU A 180 -9.88 -13.39 -2.88
N GLY A 181 -9.64 -13.85 -4.11
CA GLY A 181 -10.35 -15.01 -4.70
C GLY A 181 -11.15 -14.69 -5.96
N SER A 182 -11.10 -13.46 -6.49
CA SER A 182 -11.82 -13.13 -7.71
C SER A 182 -11.29 -13.92 -8.90
N ARG A 183 -12.07 -14.91 -9.28
CA ARG A 183 -11.98 -15.53 -10.60
C ARG A 183 -11.98 -14.43 -11.63
N ILE A 184 -11.00 -14.49 -12.54
CA ILE A 184 -10.94 -13.64 -13.73
C ILE A 184 -12.33 -13.62 -14.35
N ASP A 185 -12.94 -12.43 -14.37
CA ASP A 185 -14.23 -12.20 -15.00
C ASP A 185 -14.03 -12.24 -16.51
N LEU A 186 -14.28 -13.42 -17.06
CA LEU A 186 -14.09 -13.71 -18.47
C LEU A 186 -15.09 -12.97 -19.37
N GLU A 187 -16.17 -12.41 -18.81
CA GLU A 187 -17.09 -11.52 -19.54
C GLU A 187 -16.49 -10.12 -19.64
N ARG A 188 -15.95 -9.59 -18.54
CA ARG A 188 -15.27 -8.28 -18.54
C ARG A 188 -14.03 -8.27 -19.43
N VAL A 189 -13.23 -9.34 -19.42
CA VAL A 189 -12.08 -9.51 -20.34
C VAL A 189 -12.56 -9.52 -21.80
N GLN A 190 -13.68 -10.18 -22.08
CA GLN A 190 -14.24 -10.24 -23.42
C GLN A 190 -14.76 -8.87 -23.90
N THR A 191 -15.43 -8.10 -23.04
CA THR A 191 -15.87 -6.73 -23.36
C THR A 191 -14.69 -5.80 -23.65
N ILE A 192 -13.64 -5.86 -22.84
CA ILE A 192 -12.42 -5.06 -23.05
C ILE A 192 -11.76 -5.43 -24.39
N MET A 193 -11.68 -6.72 -24.69
CA MET A 193 -11.11 -7.24 -25.93
C MET A 193 -11.92 -6.86 -27.17
N GLU A 194 -13.24 -6.90 -27.09
CA GLU A 194 -14.15 -6.42 -28.15
C GLU A 194 -13.99 -4.91 -28.37
N SER A 195 -13.76 -4.13 -27.31
CA SER A 195 -13.51 -2.68 -27.40
C SER A 195 -12.17 -2.31 -28.03
N MET A 196 -11.15 -3.18 -27.94
CA MET A 196 -9.82 -2.97 -28.55
C MET A 196 -9.74 -3.49 -30.00
N GLY A 197 -10.84 -4.02 -30.57
CA GLY A 197 -10.93 -4.45 -31.97
C GLY A 197 -10.01 -5.61 -32.37
N SER A 198 -9.35 -6.25 -31.40
CA SER A 198 -8.33 -7.27 -31.63
C SER A 198 -8.91 -8.65 -31.33
N LYS A 199 -8.98 -9.52 -32.35
CA LYS A 199 -9.37 -10.94 -32.15
C LYS A 199 -8.23 -11.69 -31.48
N LEU A 200 -8.55 -12.52 -30.48
CA LEU A 200 -7.57 -13.43 -29.89
C LEU A 200 -6.97 -14.35 -30.94
N SER A 201 -5.71 -14.73 -30.72
CA SER A 201 -5.15 -15.85 -31.44
C SER A 201 -5.96 -17.12 -31.10
N PRO A 202 -6.03 -18.10 -32.03
CA PRO A 202 -6.73 -19.36 -31.77
C PRO A 202 -6.29 -20.06 -30.47
N GLY A 203 -4.99 -19.97 -30.13
CA GLY A 203 -4.44 -20.51 -28.89
C GLY A 203 -4.94 -19.77 -27.64
N ALA A 204 -4.98 -18.43 -27.66
CA ALA A 204 -5.49 -17.65 -26.54
C ALA A 204 -7.00 -17.86 -26.33
N GLN A 205 -7.76 -18.05 -27.40
CA GLN A 205 -9.19 -18.39 -27.31
C GLN A 205 -9.42 -19.77 -26.67
N GLN A 206 -8.58 -20.75 -27.00
CA GLN A 206 -8.63 -22.09 -26.41
C GLN A 206 -8.32 -22.07 -24.91
N LEU A 207 -7.30 -21.30 -24.50
CA LEU A 207 -6.96 -21.11 -23.09
C LEU A 207 -8.10 -20.43 -22.32
N MET A 208 -8.72 -19.40 -22.87
CA MET A 208 -9.91 -18.76 -22.29
C MET A 208 -11.05 -19.76 -22.06
N ASN A 209 -11.34 -20.61 -23.05
CA ASN A 209 -12.39 -21.63 -22.94
C ASN A 209 -12.05 -22.70 -21.89
N MET A 210 -10.77 -23.08 -21.77
CA MET A 210 -10.30 -24.02 -20.76
C MET A 210 -10.46 -23.45 -19.34
N VAL A 211 -10.12 -22.18 -19.12
CA VAL A 211 -10.31 -21.52 -17.83
C VAL A 211 -11.80 -21.42 -17.49
N ARG A 212 -12.67 -21.10 -18.46
CA ARG A 212 -14.14 -21.11 -18.25
C ARG A 212 -14.64 -22.47 -17.76
N PHE A 213 -14.17 -23.56 -18.39
CA PHE A 213 -14.57 -24.91 -18.03
C PHE A 213 -14.12 -25.29 -16.61
N GLN A 214 -12.87 -24.98 -16.24
CA GLN A 214 -12.37 -25.22 -14.87
C GLN A 214 -13.15 -24.41 -13.83
N GLN A 215 -13.48 -23.15 -14.14
CA GLN A 215 -14.30 -22.34 -13.25
C GLN A 215 -15.72 -22.92 -13.08
N GLN A 216 -16.35 -23.40 -14.15
CA GLN A 216 -17.67 -24.04 -14.05
C GLN A 216 -17.64 -25.33 -13.23
N GLY A 217 -16.61 -26.17 -13.41
CA GLY A 217 -16.43 -27.40 -12.63
C GLY A 217 -16.38 -27.14 -11.11
N LEU A 218 -15.62 -26.13 -10.69
CA LEU A 218 -15.55 -25.72 -9.28
C LEU A 218 -16.87 -25.11 -8.76
N ARG A 219 -17.68 -24.46 -9.61
CA ARG A 219 -19.01 -23.94 -9.23
C ARG A 219 -20.02 -25.06 -8.98
N CYS A 220 -19.91 -26.18 -9.70
CA CYS A 220 -20.74 -27.36 -9.47
C CYS A 220 -20.37 -28.09 -8.17
N LEU A 221 -19.08 -28.19 -7.83
CA LEU A 221 -18.63 -28.78 -6.56
C LEU A 221 -19.08 -27.96 -5.34
N ALA A 222 -19.01 -26.62 -5.44
CA ALA A 222 -19.41 -25.73 -4.35
C ALA A 222 -20.91 -25.78 -4.02
N ARG A 223 -21.78 -26.08 -5.01
CA ARG A 223 -23.22 -26.23 -4.79
C ARG A 223 -23.61 -27.55 -4.13
N GLN A 224 -22.83 -28.62 -4.29
CA GLN A 224 -23.14 -29.93 -3.70
C GLN A 224 -22.88 -29.96 -2.18
N HIS A 225 -21.93 -29.18 -1.67
CA HIS A 225 -21.65 -29.09 -0.24
C HIS A 225 -22.65 -28.21 0.54
N THR A 226 -23.36 -27.29 -0.11
CA THR A 226 -24.36 -26.44 0.57
C THR A 226 -25.70 -27.16 0.78
N THR A 227 -26.04 -28.13 -0.08
CA THR A 227 -27.28 -28.92 0.02
C THR A 227 -27.17 -30.14 0.94
N ALA A 228 -25.99 -30.47 1.48
CA ALA A 228 -25.79 -31.64 2.35
C ALA A 228 -25.88 -31.32 3.86
N GLN A 229 -26.18 -30.07 4.23
CA GLN A 229 -26.23 -29.62 5.64
C GLN A 229 -27.65 -29.24 6.11
N GLU A 230 -28.67 -29.53 5.30
CA GLU A 230 -30.10 -29.27 5.59
C GLU A 230 -30.96 -30.55 5.53
N ASN A 231 -30.41 -31.69 5.94
CA ASN A 231 -31.19 -32.88 6.32
C ASN A 231 -30.59 -33.53 7.57
#